data_AF-A0A6J3MI35-F1
#
_entry.id   AF-A0A6J3MI35-F1
#
_cell.length_a   1.000
_cell.length_b   1.000
_cell.length_c   1.000
_cell.angle_alpha   90.00
_cell.angle_beta   90.00
_cell.angle_gamma   90.00
#
_symmetry.space_group_name_H-M   'P 1'
#
loop_
_entity.id
_entity.type
_entity.pdbx_description
1 polymer ?
#
loop_
_entity_poly.entity_id
_entity_poly.type
_entity_poly.pdbx_seq_one_letter_code
_entity_poly.pdbx_strand_id
1 'polypeptide(L)'
;MALTHAVLLIALASQSCAQFGGFGNGNNPSTANGNGNNNNNGIFNLGSNNADRTFFSSQRTLAIAHAVLACLVFGFIFPAGGIVIRLTTFKGAWILHGLCQLFGYLLYIAAAAMGIYMAVNLELMNQAHAIIGIVLLISIFIQPFTGLLHHAAFKKHFRRTIPSFVHVWLGRAGITLGIINGGLGLQLARKLPFARPSRGAIVGYSVIAGFMWMLYVVAVIVGESRRSRAAKLTTRDPKSSGSSPARRNEREVGH
;
A
#
# COMPACT_ATOMS: atom_id res chain seq x y z
N MET A 1 -0.70 -10.63 -23.07
CA MET A 1 -0.94 -11.60 -21.97
C MET A 1 -0.73 -11.01 -20.56
N ALA A 2 0.13 -10.01 -20.34
CA ALA A 2 0.30 -9.40 -19.00
C ALA A 2 -0.87 -8.49 -18.55
N LEU A 3 -1.54 -7.83 -19.50
CA LEU A 3 -2.68 -6.93 -19.25
C LEU A 3 -3.92 -7.67 -18.72
N THR A 4 -4.17 -8.90 -19.18
CA THR A 4 -5.32 -9.71 -18.75
C THR A 4 -5.18 -10.20 -17.32
N HIS A 5 -3.95 -10.48 -16.86
CA HIS A 5 -3.70 -10.87 -15.47
C HIS A 5 -3.77 -9.67 -14.51
N ALA A 6 -3.33 -8.48 -14.92
CA ALA A 6 -3.47 -7.27 -14.11
C ALA A 6 -4.94 -6.88 -13.88
N VAL A 7 -5.79 -7.01 -14.90
CA VAL A 7 -7.24 -6.76 -14.78
C VAL A 7 -7.92 -7.81 -13.91
N LEU A 8 -7.51 -9.09 -14.00
CA LEU A 8 -8.02 -10.15 -13.13
C LEU A 8 -7.63 -9.93 -11.66
N LEU A 9 -6.41 -9.44 -11.39
CA LEU A 9 -5.96 -9.10 -10.03
C LEU A 9 -6.66 -7.86 -9.47
N ILE A 10 -6.95 -6.87 -10.31
CA ILE A 10 -7.77 -5.70 -9.94
C ILE A 10 -9.21 -6.14 -9.64
N ALA A 11 -9.77 -7.08 -10.43
CA ALA A 11 -11.11 -7.63 -10.22
C ALA A 11 -11.21 -8.57 -9.00
N LEU A 12 -10.12 -9.23 -8.60
CA LEU A 12 -10.05 -10.01 -7.36
C LEU A 12 -9.89 -9.10 -6.14
N ALA A 13 -9.12 -8.01 -6.27
CA ALA A 13 -9.02 -6.98 -5.24
C ALA A 13 -10.36 -6.27 -5.01
N SER A 14 -11.12 -5.98 -6.07
CA SER A 14 -12.47 -5.42 -5.93
C SER A 14 -13.48 -6.40 -5.30
N GLN A 15 -13.34 -7.70 -5.53
CA GLN A 15 -14.16 -8.71 -4.84
C GLN A 15 -13.82 -8.83 -3.34
N SER A 16 -12.56 -8.60 -2.96
CA SER A 16 -12.17 -8.56 -1.56
C SER A 16 -12.57 -7.26 -0.83
N CYS A 17 -12.61 -6.12 -1.53
CA CYS A 17 -13.26 -4.92 -0.98
C CYS A 17 -14.79 -5.05 -0.98
N ALA A 18 -15.38 -5.86 -1.87
CA ALA A 18 -16.79 -6.23 -1.79
C ALA A 18 -17.12 -7.15 -0.59
N GLN A 19 -16.15 -7.88 -0.02
CA GLN A 19 -16.34 -8.56 1.28
C GLN A 19 -16.42 -7.58 2.46
N PHE A 20 -15.91 -6.35 2.33
CA PHE A 20 -16.25 -5.23 3.21
C PHE A 20 -17.63 -4.64 2.89
N GLY A 21 -18.32 -5.06 1.83
CA GLY A 21 -19.76 -4.78 1.65
C GLY A 21 -20.67 -5.73 2.42
N GLY A 22 -20.13 -6.87 2.88
CA GLY A 22 -20.85 -7.90 3.64
C GLY A 22 -20.98 -7.60 5.14
N PHE A 23 -21.19 -6.34 5.51
CA PHE A 23 -21.58 -6.02 6.89
C PHE A 23 -23.06 -6.36 7.05
N GLY A 24 -23.32 -7.60 7.47
CA GLY A 24 -24.67 -8.08 7.77
C GLY A 24 -25.43 -7.06 8.60
N ASN A 25 -26.53 -6.58 8.03
CA ASN A 25 -27.63 -5.97 8.77
C ASN A 25 -28.23 -7.07 9.64
N GLY A 26 -27.66 -7.26 10.83
CA GLY A 26 -28.23 -8.13 11.86
C GLY A 26 -29.50 -7.49 12.40
N ASN A 27 -30.59 -7.58 11.63
CA ASN A 27 -31.92 -7.49 12.21
C ASN A 27 -32.02 -8.64 13.21
N ASN A 28 -32.05 -8.29 14.49
CA ASN A 28 -32.41 -9.20 15.56
C ASN A 28 -33.80 -9.80 15.22
N PRO A 29 -33.99 -11.13 15.11
CA PRO A 29 -35.32 -11.68 15.09
C PRO A 29 -35.82 -11.62 16.54
N SER A 30 -36.42 -10.49 16.91
CA SER A 30 -37.30 -10.48 18.07
C SER A 30 -38.47 -11.37 17.71
N THR A 31 -38.46 -12.60 18.23
CA THR A 31 -39.65 -13.45 18.35
C THR A 31 -40.72 -12.67 19.12
N ALA A 32 -41.56 -11.94 18.39
CA ALA A 32 -42.78 -11.36 18.90
C ALA A 32 -43.92 -12.32 18.55
N ASN A 33 -44.15 -13.29 19.43
CA ASN A 33 -45.45 -13.91 19.56
C ASN A 33 -46.36 -12.87 20.22
N GLY A 34 -47.33 -12.33 19.48
CA GLY A 34 -48.16 -11.22 19.95
C GLY A 34 -49.31 -10.93 19.00
N ASN A 35 -50.41 -11.65 19.23
CA ASN A 35 -51.74 -11.43 18.67
C ASN A 35 -52.24 -9.99 18.96
N GLY A 36 -52.81 -9.33 17.94
CA GLY A 36 -53.88 -8.35 18.06
C GLY A 36 -53.58 -6.96 18.64
N ASN A 37 -53.72 -5.94 17.78
CA ASN A 37 -54.71 -4.84 17.91
C ASN A 37 -54.12 -3.48 17.53
N ASN A 38 -54.75 -2.84 16.54
CA ASN A 38 -54.54 -1.44 16.20
C ASN A 38 -55.03 -0.57 17.35
N ASN A 39 -54.18 0.34 17.83
CA ASN A 39 -54.65 1.61 18.36
C ASN A 39 -53.56 2.67 18.19
N ASN A 40 -53.90 3.66 17.37
CA ASN A 40 -53.17 4.92 17.27
C ASN A 40 -53.18 5.60 18.64
N ASN A 41 -52.02 5.66 19.28
CA ASN A 41 -51.77 6.66 20.31
C ASN A 41 -50.44 7.34 19.99
N GLY A 42 -50.51 8.64 19.73
CA GLY A 42 -49.36 9.48 19.44
C GLY A 42 -48.43 9.52 20.64
N ILE A 43 -47.38 8.70 20.60
CA ILE A 43 -46.24 8.81 21.49
C ILE A 43 -45.14 9.51 20.70
N PHE A 44 -44.99 10.81 20.96
CA PHE A 44 -43.79 11.56 20.61
C PHE A 44 -42.60 10.98 21.40
N ASN A 45 -41.96 9.93 20.86
CA ASN A 45 -40.75 9.37 21.43
C ASN A 45 -39.55 10.26 21.07
N LEU A 46 -39.40 11.33 21.85
CA LEU A 46 -38.42 12.38 21.63
C LEU A 46 -36.99 11.87 21.94
N GLY A 47 -36.16 11.78 20.89
CA GLY A 47 -34.79 12.30 20.93
C GLY A 47 -33.59 11.38 21.16
N SER A 48 -33.68 10.23 21.86
CA SER A 48 -32.46 9.49 22.23
C SER A 48 -32.06 8.37 21.27
N ASN A 49 -33.01 7.52 20.84
CA ASN A 49 -32.68 6.36 20.01
C ASN A 49 -32.23 6.73 18.58
N ASN A 50 -32.73 7.83 18.02
CA ASN A 50 -32.42 8.22 16.64
C ASN A 50 -31.05 8.89 16.51
N ALA A 51 -30.63 9.68 17.51
CA ALA A 51 -29.32 10.33 17.52
C ALA A 51 -28.19 9.30 17.61
N ASP A 52 -28.30 8.33 18.53
CA ASP A 52 -27.30 7.28 18.71
C ASP A 52 -27.19 6.38 17.47
N ARG A 53 -28.33 5.98 16.87
CA ARG A 53 -28.35 5.21 15.62
C ARG A 53 -27.66 5.95 14.48
N THR A 54 -27.89 7.27 14.37
CA THR A 54 -27.31 8.12 13.32
C THR A 54 -25.81 8.33 13.53
N PHE A 55 -25.37 8.48 14.78
CA PHE A 55 -23.95 8.55 15.11
C PHE A 55 -23.22 7.24 14.76
N PHE A 56 -23.74 6.09 15.21
CA PHE A 56 -23.12 4.79 14.93
C PHE A 56 -23.09 4.45 13.43
N SER A 57 -24.10 4.85 12.66
CA SER A 57 -24.13 4.63 11.21
C SER A 57 -23.10 5.50 10.48
N SER A 58 -22.95 6.76 10.88
CA SER A 58 -21.91 7.67 10.35
C SER A 58 -20.51 7.14 10.66
N GLN A 59 -20.24 6.78 11.93
CA GLN A 59 -18.94 6.24 12.34
C GLN A 59 -18.63 4.90 11.67
N ARG A 60 -19.64 4.04 11.46
CA ARG A 60 -19.49 2.82 10.66
C ARG A 60 -19.07 3.14 9.24
N THR A 61 -19.72 4.10 8.59
CA THR A 61 -19.44 4.46 7.18
C THR A 61 -18.01 5.00 7.04
N LEU A 62 -17.58 5.86 7.95
CA LEU A 62 -16.20 6.37 8.02
C LEU A 62 -15.19 5.24 8.26
N ALA A 63 -15.48 4.32 9.17
CA ALA A 63 -14.60 3.19 9.46
C ALA A 63 -14.41 2.26 8.25
N ILE A 64 -15.50 2.00 7.53
CA ILE A 64 -15.47 1.17 6.31
C ILE A 64 -14.70 1.90 5.21
N ALA A 65 -14.99 3.17 4.95
CA ALA A 65 -14.30 3.96 3.93
C ALA A 65 -12.78 4.04 4.22
N HIS A 66 -12.41 4.31 5.47
CA HIS A 66 -11.02 4.28 5.93
C HIS A 66 -10.37 2.92 5.65
N ALA A 67 -11.00 1.83 6.09
CA ALA A 67 -10.46 0.48 5.95
C ALA A 67 -10.28 0.09 4.48
N VAL A 68 -11.28 0.34 3.63
CA VAL A 68 -11.24 0.03 2.19
C VAL A 68 -10.13 0.80 1.50
N LEU A 69 -10.03 2.12 1.71
CA LEU A 69 -8.99 2.94 1.08
C LEU A 69 -7.59 2.55 1.57
N ALA A 70 -7.41 2.38 2.89
CA ALA A 70 -6.12 1.98 3.45
C ALA A 70 -5.68 0.60 2.96
N CYS A 71 -6.59 -0.38 2.91
CA CYS A 71 -6.30 -1.72 2.40
C CYS A 71 -5.97 -1.69 0.90
N LEU A 72 -6.70 -0.91 0.10
CA LEU A 72 -6.42 -0.76 -1.32
C LEU A 72 -5.02 -0.18 -1.56
N VAL A 73 -4.65 0.85 -0.79
CA VAL A 73 -3.35 1.50 -0.96
C VAL A 73 -2.19 0.60 -0.53
N PHE A 74 -2.22 0.10 0.71
CA PHE A 74 -1.11 -0.68 1.27
C PHE A 74 -1.10 -2.14 0.86
N GLY A 75 -2.27 -2.74 0.63
CA GLY A 75 -2.41 -4.11 0.16
C GLY A 75 -2.16 -4.28 -1.33
N PHE A 76 -2.36 -3.22 -2.14
CA PHE A 76 -2.30 -3.34 -3.60
C PHE A 76 -1.50 -2.25 -4.29
N ILE A 77 -1.92 -0.98 -4.24
CA ILE A 77 -1.36 0.09 -5.10
C ILE A 77 0.14 0.28 -4.87
N PHE A 78 0.57 0.43 -3.60
CA PHE A 78 1.99 0.64 -3.28
C PHE A 78 2.85 -0.60 -3.59
N PRO A 79 2.48 -1.83 -3.17
CA PRO A 79 3.17 -3.05 -3.61
C PRO A 79 3.26 -3.18 -5.14
N ALA A 80 2.16 -2.98 -5.85
CA ALA A 80 2.10 -3.11 -7.31
C ALA A 80 3.03 -2.11 -8.00
N GLY A 81 2.96 -0.82 -7.63
CA GLY A 81 3.87 0.19 -8.15
C GLY A 81 5.34 -0.15 -7.88
N GLY A 82 5.64 -0.71 -6.72
CA GLY A 82 6.99 -1.18 -6.34
C GLY A 82 7.44 -2.43 -7.11
N ILE A 83 6.54 -3.33 -7.49
CA ILE A 83 6.82 -4.52 -8.30
C ILE A 83 7.11 -4.11 -9.75
N VAL A 84 6.26 -3.24 -10.33
CA VAL A 84 6.37 -2.77 -11.72
C VAL A 84 7.76 -2.21 -12.00
N ILE A 85 8.26 -1.28 -11.18
CA ILE A 85 9.57 -0.64 -11.41
C ILE A 85 10.76 -1.61 -11.27
N ARG A 86 10.57 -2.78 -10.65
CA ARG A 86 11.63 -3.76 -10.42
C ARG A 86 11.65 -4.88 -11.45
N LEU A 87 10.49 -5.29 -11.94
CA LEU A 87 10.37 -6.39 -12.89
C LEU A 87 10.42 -5.91 -14.34
N THR A 88 9.93 -4.70 -14.61
CA THR A 88 9.85 -4.16 -15.96
C THR A 88 11.10 -3.36 -16.34
N THR A 89 11.42 -3.30 -17.64
CA THR A 89 12.63 -2.65 -18.17
C THR A 89 12.32 -1.66 -19.30
N PHE A 90 11.04 -1.34 -19.54
CA PHE A 90 10.64 -0.39 -20.59
C PHE A 90 10.78 1.06 -20.12
N LYS A 91 11.01 1.99 -21.07
CA LYS A 91 11.34 3.41 -20.82
C LYS A 91 10.29 4.18 -19.98
N GLY A 92 9.03 3.73 -19.98
CA GLY A 92 7.92 4.35 -19.24
C GLY A 92 7.67 3.81 -17.83
N ALA A 93 8.42 2.80 -17.37
CA ALA A 93 8.15 2.13 -16.09
C ALA A 93 8.21 3.07 -14.89
N TRP A 94 9.09 4.08 -14.93
CA TRP A 94 9.23 5.08 -13.86
C TRP A 94 8.02 6.03 -13.80
N ILE A 95 7.43 6.38 -14.94
CA ILE A 95 6.22 7.22 -15.01
C ILE A 95 5.06 6.44 -14.43
N LEU A 96 4.87 5.18 -14.85
CA LEU A 96 3.82 4.32 -14.33
C LEU A 96 3.97 4.14 -12.81
N HIS A 97 5.19 3.90 -12.33
CA HIS A 97 5.48 3.87 -10.90
C HIS A 97 5.08 5.17 -10.22
N GLY A 98 5.55 6.33 -10.71
CA GLY A 98 5.24 7.63 -10.15
C GLY A 98 3.74 7.94 -10.11
N LEU A 99 3.00 7.59 -11.17
CA LEU A 99 1.55 7.75 -11.24
C LEU A 99 0.83 6.85 -10.22
N CYS A 100 1.21 5.58 -10.11
CA CYS A 100 0.65 4.68 -9.10
C CYS A 100 0.95 5.19 -7.68
N GLN A 101 2.17 5.68 -7.42
CA GLN A 101 2.53 6.22 -6.11
C GLN A 101 1.74 7.49 -5.80
N LEU A 102 1.60 8.41 -6.75
CA LEU A 102 0.83 9.63 -6.57
C LEU A 102 -0.65 9.33 -6.30
N PHE A 103 -1.22 8.39 -7.06
CA PHE A 103 -2.61 7.97 -6.85
C PHE A 103 -2.80 7.32 -5.47
N GLY A 104 -1.93 6.39 -5.08
CA GLY A 104 -1.97 5.77 -3.75
C GLY A 104 -1.77 6.79 -2.62
N TYR A 105 -0.91 7.79 -2.83
CA TYR A 105 -0.66 8.87 -1.88
C TYR A 105 -1.93 9.71 -1.61
N LEU A 106 -2.65 10.12 -2.65
CA LEU A 106 -3.90 10.86 -2.51
C LEU A 106 -4.97 10.05 -1.75
N LEU A 107 -5.12 8.78 -2.11
CA LEU A 107 -6.07 7.88 -1.45
C LEU A 107 -5.73 7.66 0.03
N TYR A 108 -4.44 7.52 0.35
CA TYR A 108 -4.06 7.32 1.75
C TYR A 108 -4.13 8.60 2.58
N ILE A 109 -3.93 9.79 2.01
CA ILE A 109 -4.24 11.04 2.73
C ILE A 109 -5.72 11.05 3.12
N ALA A 110 -6.63 10.72 2.19
CA ALA A 110 -8.05 10.65 2.50
C ALA A 110 -8.35 9.58 3.58
N ALA A 111 -7.74 8.39 3.46
CA ALA A 111 -7.87 7.35 4.47
C ALA A 111 -7.36 7.80 5.84
N ALA A 112 -6.17 8.41 5.90
CA ALA A 112 -5.55 8.88 7.12
C ALA A 112 -6.36 10.02 7.77
N ALA A 113 -6.90 10.95 6.98
CA ALA A 113 -7.76 12.02 7.47
C ALA A 113 -9.02 11.46 8.18
N MET A 114 -9.70 10.48 7.56
CA MET A 114 -10.84 9.80 8.19
C MET A 114 -10.41 9.02 9.46
N GLY A 115 -9.25 8.36 9.41
CA GLY A 115 -8.72 7.60 10.55
C GLY A 115 -8.37 8.50 11.74
N ILE A 116 -7.69 9.62 11.50
CA ILE A 116 -7.35 10.62 12.51
C ILE A 116 -8.63 11.23 13.08
N TYR A 117 -9.59 11.61 12.24
CA TYR A 117 -10.88 12.12 12.68
C TYR A 117 -11.56 11.15 13.65
N MET A 118 -11.72 9.88 13.28
CA MET A 118 -12.32 8.88 14.16
C MET A 118 -11.52 8.69 15.45
N ALA A 119 -10.20 8.62 15.36
CA ALA A 119 -9.37 8.29 16.50
C ALA A 119 -9.17 9.46 17.48
N VAL A 120 -9.38 10.71 17.05
CA VAL A 120 -9.55 11.86 17.96
C VAL A 120 -10.91 11.81 18.65
N ASN A 121 -12.00 11.65 17.89
CA ASN A 121 -13.36 11.66 18.44
C ASN A 121 -13.68 10.47 19.36
N LEU A 122 -12.95 9.36 19.22
CA LEU A 122 -13.13 8.13 20.00
C LEU A 122 -11.98 7.88 21.00
N GLU A 123 -11.08 8.85 21.18
CA GLU A 123 -9.91 8.75 22.08
C GLU A 123 -9.01 7.52 21.81
N LEU A 124 -8.88 7.14 20.54
CA LEU A 124 -8.08 6.00 20.08
C LEU A 124 -6.66 6.38 19.64
N MET A 125 -6.22 7.63 19.85
CA MET A 125 -4.87 8.10 19.48
C MET A 125 -3.73 7.27 20.09
N ASN A 126 -3.94 6.70 21.28
CA ASN A 126 -2.96 5.87 21.99
C ASN A 126 -2.91 4.41 21.48
N GLN A 127 -3.75 4.04 20.52
CA GLN A 127 -3.74 2.70 19.94
C GLN A 127 -2.58 2.55 18.97
N ALA A 128 -1.91 1.39 19.00
CA ALA A 128 -0.78 1.09 18.11
C ALA A 128 -1.10 1.33 16.63
N HIS A 129 -2.33 1.02 16.19
CA HIS A 129 -2.79 1.27 14.83
C HIS A 129 -2.76 2.76 14.44
N ALA A 130 -3.20 3.65 15.33
CA ALA A 130 -3.21 5.09 15.09
C ALA A 130 -1.79 5.65 15.05
N ILE A 131 -0.95 5.27 16.01
CA ILE A 131 0.45 5.70 16.10
C ILE A 131 1.23 5.27 14.85
N ILE A 132 1.16 4.00 14.47
CA ILE A 132 1.84 3.48 13.27
C ILE A 132 1.28 4.14 12.00
N GLY A 133 -0.03 4.36 11.93
CA GLY A 133 -0.68 5.07 10.81
C GLY A 133 -0.15 6.48 10.61
N ILE A 134 0.08 7.23 11.70
CA ILE A 134 0.66 8.58 11.68
C ILE A 134 2.14 8.52 11.24
N VAL A 135 2.91 7.58 11.76
CA VAL A 135 4.32 7.38 11.34
C VAL A 135 4.39 7.07 9.84
N LEU A 136 3.48 6.24 9.33
CA LEU A 136 3.35 5.97 7.90
C LEU A 136 3.00 7.25 7.13
N LEU A 137 2.04 8.04 7.59
CA LEU A 137 1.65 9.32 6.97
C LEU A 137 2.84 10.28 6.88
N ILE A 138 3.63 10.44 7.94
CA ILE A 138 4.84 11.26 7.92
C ILE A 138 5.86 10.68 6.93
N SER A 139 6.04 9.36 6.92
CA SER A 139 6.99 8.67 6.06
C SER A 139 6.67 8.88 4.57
N ILE A 140 5.41 8.73 4.16
CA ILE A 140 5.01 8.98 2.76
C ILE A 140 5.03 10.46 2.38
N PHE A 141 4.93 11.43 3.31
CA PHE A 141 5.18 12.84 2.99
C PHE A 141 6.63 13.08 2.53
N ILE A 142 7.59 12.33 3.06
CA ILE A 142 9.02 12.43 2.71
C ILE A 142 9.31 11.74 1.37
N GLN A 143 8.48 10.78 0.94
CA GLN A 143 8.75 9.95 -0.24
C GLN A 143 8.75 10.68 -1.60
N PRO A 144 7.79 11.58 -1.92
CA PRO A 144 7.78 12.28 -3.20
C PRO A 144 9.05 13.12 -3.41
N PHE A 145 9.46 13.85 -2.37
CA PHE A 145 10.68 14.67 -2.42
C PHE A 145 11.91 13.79 -2.64
N THR A 146 12.09 12.76 -1.83
CA THR A 146 13.23 11.84 -1.98
C THR A 146 13.21 11.06 -3.30
N GLY A 147 12.03 10.75 -3.84
CA GLY A 147 11.85 10.09 -5.14
C GLY A 147 12.22 10.99 -6.32
N LEU A 148 11.79 12.25 -6.31
CA LEU A 148 12.19 13.27 -7.29
C LEU A 148 13.70 13.50 -7.27
N LEU A 149 14.28 13.67 -6.07
CA LEU A 149 15.72 13.82 -5.90
C LEU A 149 16.47 12.56 -6.36
N HIS A 150 15.96 11.37 -6.05
CA HIS A 150 16.56 10.12 -6.51
C HIS A 150 16.59 10.06 -8.04
N HIS A 151 15.48 10.37 -8.72
CA HIS A 151 15.43 10.32 -10.17
C HIS A 151 16.33 11.36 -10.83
N ALA A 152 16.37 12.59 -10.30
CA ALA A 152 17.25 13.64 -10.78
C ALA A 152 18.74 13.28 -10.59
N ALA A 153 19.09 12.73 -9.42
CA ALA A 153 20.45 12.32 -9.10
C ALA A 153 20.89 11.07 -9.88
N PHE A 154 19.98 10.13 -10.14
CA PHE A 154 20.29 8.93 -10.93
C PHE A 154 20.65 9.28 -12.37
N LYS A 155 19.99 10.29 -12.95
CA LYS A 155 20.30 10.83 -14.28
C LYS A 155 21.66 11.53 -14.35
N LYS A 156 22.14 12.09 -13.22
CA LYS A 156 23.36 12.89 -13.15
C LYS A 156 24.61 12.12 -12.72
N HIS A 157 24.48 11.11 -11.85
CA HIS A 157 25.63 10.49 -11.18
C HIS A 157 25.79 8.98 -11.41
N PHE A 158 24.81 8.28 -12.01
CA PHE A 158 24.82 6.81 -12.23
C PHE A 158 25.22 5.96 -10.99
N ARG A 159 25.16 6.54 -9.77
CA ARG A 159 25.51 5.91 -8.48
C ARG A 159 24.40 6.15 -7.45
N ARG A 160 24.27 5.25 -6.46
CA ARG A 160 23.34 5.41 -5.33
C ARG A 160 23.78 6.61 -4.49
N THR A 161 23.03 7.71 -4.59
CA THR A 161 23.14 8.84 -3.66
C THR A 161 22.32 8.56 -2.40
N ILE A 162 22.64 9.21 -1.27
CA ILE A 162 21.90 9.08 0.01
C ILE A 162 20.35 9.11 -0.16
N PRO A 163 19.73 10.02 -0.94
CA PRO A 163 18.28 10.01 -1.17
C PRO A 163 17.76 8.74 -1.85
N SER A 164 18.58 8.06 -2.67
CA SER A 164 18.22 6.76 -3.25
C SER A 164 18.09 5.68 -2.19
N PHE A 165 19.01 5.65 -1.22
CA PHE A 165 18.97 4.68 -0.14
C PHE A 165 17.75 4.91 0.76
N VAL A 166 17.52 6.15 1.17
CA VAL A 166 16.36 6.54 1.98
C VAL A 166 15.06 6.17 1.26
N HIS A 167 14.89 6.57 0.00
CA HIS A 167 13.68 6.30 -0.76
C HIS A 167 13.38 4.78 -0.86
N VAL A 168 14.39 3.96 -1.18
CA VAL A 168 14.21 2.52 -1.36
C VAL A 168 13.93 1.81 -0.04
N TRP A 169 14.66 2.12 1.04
CA TRP A 169 14.47 1.45 2.33
C TRP A 169 13.20 1.90 3.04
N LEU A 170 12.91 3.20 3.00
CA LEU A 170 11.68 3.75 3.57
C LEU A 170 10.44 3.22 2.82
N GLY A 171 10.53 3.00 1.50
CA GLY A 171 9.49 2.32 0.73
C GLY A 171 9.27 0.86 1.14
N ARG A 172 10.35 0.09 1.37
CA ARG A 172 10.27 -1.31 1.81
C ARG A 172 9.68 -1.44 3.21
N ALA A 173 10.18 -0.63 4.15
CA ALA A 173 9.70 -0.56 5.52
C ALA A 173 8.24 -0.10 5.54
N GLY A 174 7.89 0.96 4.80
CA GLY A 174 6.54 1.51 4.74
C GLY A 174 5.49 0.51 4.24
N ILE A 175 5.77 -0.24 3.16
CA ILE A 175 4.84 -1.26 2.65
C ILE A 175 4.60 -2.35 3.70
N THR A 176 5.67 -2.85 4.32
CA THR A 176 5.56 -3.91 5.34
C THR A 176 4.81 -3.43 6.58
N LEU A 177 5.17 -2.25 7.10
CA LEU A 177 4.50 -1.65 8.23
C LEU A 177 3.04 -1.33 7.94
N GLY A 178 2.69 -0.89 6.73
CA GLY A 178 1.31 -0.61 6.36
C GLY A 178 0.42 -1.85 6.30
N ILE A 179 0.95 -2.99 5.84
CA ILE A 179 0.23 -4.27 5.88
C ILE A 179 0.06 -4.74 7.33
N ILE A 180 1.09 -4.64 8.16
CA ILE A 180 0.96 -4.95 9.60
C ILE A 180 -0.08 -4.01 10.24
N ASN A 181 -0.04 -2.72 9.89
CA ASN A 181 -0.95 -1.72 10.42
C ASN A 181 -2.41 -1.97 10.04
N GLY A 182 -2.68 -2.45 8.82
CA GLY A 182 -4.04 -2.85 8.42
C GLY A 182 -4.55 -4.04 9.25
N GLY A 183 -3.68 -5.01 9.57
CA GLY A 183 -4.00 -6.09 10.50
C GLY A 183 -4.31 -5.60 11.92
N LEU A 184 -3.54 -4.62 12.43
CA LEU A 184 -3.81 -3.96 13.71
C LEU A 184 -5.13 -3.17 13.69
N GLY A 185 -5.45 -2.53 12.56
CA GLY A 185 -6.73 -1.84 12.35
C GLY A 185 -7.92 -2.79 12.42
N LEU A 186 -7.82 -3.97 11.81
CA LEU A 186 -8.84 -5.01 11.94
C LEU A 186 -8.98 -5.52 13.39
N GLN A 187 -7.87 -5.68 14.13
CA GLN A 187 -7.95 -6.04 15.55
C GLN A 187 -8.65 -4.95 16.38
N LEU A 188 -8.35 -3.68 16.12
CA LEU A 188 -9.01 -2.56 16.80
C LEU A 188 -10.50 -2.52 16.46
N ALA A 189 -10.86 -2.71 15.19
CA ALA A 189 -12.24 -2.72 14.73
C ALA A 189 -13.11 -3.82 15.37
N ARG A 190 -12.53 -4.96 15.78
CA ARG A 190 -13.24 -6.02 16.53
C ARG A 190 -13.71 -5.55 17.91
N LYS A 191 -12.98 -4.63 18.54
CA LYS A 191 -13.30 -4.08 19.86
C LYS A 191 -14.41 -3.02 19.77
N LEU A 192 -14.57 -2.38 18.61
CA LEU A 192 -15.57 -1.33 18.39
C LEU A 192 -16.97 -1.92 18.14
N PRO A 193 -18.05 -1.37 18.72
CA PRO A 193 -19.39 -1.91 18.57
C PRO A 193 -19.98 -1.70 17.17
N PHE A 194 -19.56 -0.65 16.47
CA PHE A 194 -20.13 -0.24 15.18
C PHE A 194 -19.36 -0.76 13.96
N ALA A 195 -18.10 -1.17 14.11
CA ALA A 195 -17.21 -1.50 12.99
C ALA A 195 -16.66 -2.94 13.00
N ARG A 196 -17.34 -3.88 13.69
CA ARG A 196 -16.85 -5.26 13.81
C ARG A 196 -16.70 -5.93 12.43
N PRO A 197 -15.48 -6.33 12.02
CA PRO A 197 -15.27 -7.03 10.76
C PRO A 197 -15.77 -8.47 10.85
N SER A 198 -16.34 -8.97 9.75
CA SER A 198 -16.72 -10.38 9.63
C SER A 198 -15.47 -11.29 9.63
N ARG A 199 -15.64 -12.56 10.02
CA ARG A 199 -14.54 -13.55 9.91
C ARG A 199 -14.02 -13.64 8.47
N GLY A 200 -14.92 -13.56 7.48
CA GLY A 200 -14.58 -13.54 6.07
C GLY A 200 -13.71 -12.35 5.67
N ALA A 201 -14.03 -11.14 6.17
CA ALA A 201 -13.22 -9.95 5.89
C ALA A 201 -11.80 -10.05 6.49
N ILE A 202 -11.67 -10.60 7.71
CA ILE A 202 -10.37 -10.83 8.34
C ILE A 202 -9.55 -11.83 7.52
N VAL A 203 -10.13 -12.98 7.18
CA VAL A 203 -9.45 -14.02 6.40
C VAL A 203 -9.08 -13.51 5.01
N GLY A 204 -10.02 -12.84 4.32
CA GLY A 204 -9.79 -12.28 2.99
C GLY A 204 -8.65 -11.28 2.98
N TYR A 205 -8.64 -10.35 3.94
CA TYR A 205 -7.52 -9.43 4.12
C TYR A 205 -6.19 -10.15 4.36
N SER A 206 -6.15 -11.09 5.31
CA SER A 206 -4.91 -11.80 5.66
C SER A 206 -4.32 -12.57 4.48
N VAL A 207 -5.15 -13.29 3.72
CA VAL A 207 -4.71 -14.08 2.56
C VAL A 207 -4.18 -13.17 1.46
N ILE A 208 -4.93 -12.11 1.11
CA ILE A 208 -4.57 -11.24 -0.02
C ILE A 208 -3.37 -10.37 0.32
N ALA A 209 -3.34 -9.77 1.51
CA ALA A 209 -2.23 -8.95 1.95
C ALA A 209 -0.95 -9.78 2.09
N GLY A 210 -1.05 -11.00 2.65
CA GLY A 210 0.08 -11.92 2.75
C GLY A 210 0.62 -12.34 1.37
N PHE A 211 -0.27 -12.70 0.44
CA PHE A 211 0.10 -13.05 -0.92
C PHE A 211 0.76 -11.88 -1.68
N MET A 212 0.16 -10.69 -1.62
CA MET A 212 0.73 -9.49 -2.26
C MET A 212 2.08 -9.09 -1.66
N TRP A 213 2.23 -9.21 -0.34
CA TRP A 213 3.51 -8.97 0.31
C TRP A 213 4.57 -9.98 -0.16
N MET A 214 4.21 -11.26 -0.28
CA MET A 214 5.12 -12.30 -0.78
C MET A 214 5.57 -11.99 -2.22
N LEU A 215 4.65 -11.62 -3.12
CA LEU A 215 4.97 -11.19 -4.48
C LEU A 215 5.91 -9.98 -4.49
N TYR A 216 5.65 -9.00 -3.63
CA TYR A 216 6.50 -7.82 -3.49
C TYR A 216 7.92 -8.20 -3.04
N VAL A 217 8.06 -9.06 -2.03
CA VAL A 217 9.36 -9.53 -1.52
C VAL A 217 10.13 -10.28 -2.62
N VAL A 218 9.48 -11.18 -3.35
CA VAL A 218 10.10 -11.89 -4.48
C VAL A 218 10.57 -10.89 -5.54
N ALA A 219 9.75 -9.91 -5.91
CA ALA A 219 10.12 -8.89 -6.88
C ALA A 219 11.30 -8.02 -6.40
N VAL A 220 11.37 -7.73 -5.09
CA VAL A 220 12.51 -7.05 -4.47
C VAL A 220 13.79 -7.88 -4.59
N ILE A 221 13.75 -9.18 -4.26
CA ILE A 221 14.91 -10.06 -4.31
C ILE A 221 15.40 -10.24 -5.76
N VAL A 222 14.48 -10.50 -6.70
CA VAL A 222 14.80 -10.64 -8.13
C VAL A 222 15.36 -9.33 -8.69
N GLY A 223 14.75 -8.19 -8.34
CA GLY A 223 15.19 -6.86 -8.78
C GLY A 223 16.61 -6.53 -8.33
N GLU A 224 16.95 -6.79 -7.05
CA GLU A 224 18.32 -6.58 -6.55
C GLU A 224 19.30 -7.57 -7.20
N SER A 225 18.93 -8.84 -7.33
CA SER A 225 19.79 -9.88 -7.93
C SER A 225 20.16 -9.55 -9.39
N ARG A 226 19.20 -9.07 -10.20
CA ARG A 226 19.46 -8.64 -11.59
C ARG A 226 20.42 -7.46 -11.64
N ARG A 227 20.28 -6.49 -10.75
CA ARG A 227 21.16 -5.31 -10.66
C ARG A 227 22.57 -5.69 -10.23
N SER A 228 22.72 -6.58 -9.24
CA SER A 228 24.03 -7.08 -8.81
C SER A 228 24.73 -7.88 -9.91
N ARG A 229 24.01 -8.67 -10.70
CA ARG A 229 24.57 -9.39 -11.86
C ARG A 229 25.05 -8.43 -12.95
N ALA A 230 24.25 -7.41 -13.28
CA ALA A 230 24.65 -6.39 -14.26
C ALA A 230 25.92 -5.65 -13.84
N ALA A 231 26.04 -5.28 -12.56
CA ALA A 231 27.24 -4.64 -12.03
C ALA A 231 28.49 -5.55 -12.07
N LYS A 232 28.34 -6.86 -11.83
CA LYS A 232 29.46 -7.82 -11.93
C LYS A 232 29.93 -8.03 -13.37
N LEU A 233 29.02 -8.00 -14.34
CA LEU A 233 29.37 -8.11 -15.76
C LEU A 233 30.18 -6.89 -16.24
N THR A 234 29.77 -5.67 -15.89
CA THR A 234 30.52 -4.46 -16.25
C THR A 234 31.90 -4.37 -15.60
N THR A 235 32.14 -5.06 -14.48
CA THR A 235 33.46 -5.08 -13.80
C THR A 235 34.39 -6.18 -14.34
N ARG A 236 33.85 -7.17 -15.09
CA ARG A 236 34.62 -8.28 -15.67
C ARG A 236 35.22 -7.97 -17.05
N ASP A 237 34.80 -6.87 -17.69
CA ASP A 237 35.40 -6.35 -18.93
C ASP A 237 36.41 -5.18 -18.72
N PRO A 238 37.58 -5.37 -18.08
CA PRO A 238 38.70 -4.44 -18.26
C PRO A 238 39.89 -4.98 -19.07
N LYS A 239 39.82 -6.17 -19.70
CA LYS A 239 41.00 -6.70 -20.42
C LYS A 239 40.69 -7.73 -21.53
N SER A 240 40.27 -7.28 -22.71
CA SER A 240 40.49 -8.04 -23.96
C SER A 240 40.87 -7.19 -25.19
N SER A 241 41.20 -5.90 -25.03
CA SER A 241 41.67 -5.05 -26.14
C SER A 241 42.98 -4.31 -25.80
N GLY A 242 43.89 -4.98 -25.09
CA GLY A 242 45.16 -4.41 -24.65
C GLY A 242 46.34 -5.35 -24.85
N SER A 243 46.55 -5.83 -26.08
CA SER A 243 47.89 -6.22 -26.52
C SER A 243 48.61 -4.96 -27.03
N SER A 244 49.45 -4.39 -26.17
CA SER A 244 50.30 -3.22 -26.45
C SER A 244 51.46 -3.56 -27.42
N PRO A 245 52.16 -2.55 -27.98
CA PRO A 245 52.89 -2.61 -29.23
C PRO A 245 54.28 -3.25 -29.08
N ALA A 246 54.65 -4.14 -29.99
CA ALA A 246 56.03 -4.59 -30.15
C ALA A 246 56.80 -3.54 -30.97
N ARG A 247 57.52 -2.67 -30.26
CA ARG A 247 58.54 -1.77 -30.78
C ARG A 247 59.76 -2.60 -31.21
N ARG A 248 60.09 -2.64 -32.51
CA ARG A 248 61.40 -3.09 -33.01
C ARG A 248 62.10 -1.88 -33.64
N ASN A 249 63.17 -1.41 -32.98
CA ASN A 249 64.05 -0.35 -33.46
C ASN A 249 65.31 -0.99 -34.07
N GLU A 250 65.60 -0.71 -35.34
CA GLU A 250 66.95 -0.72 -35.97
C GLU A 250 66.85 0.31 -37.14
N ARG A 251 67.19 1.59 -36.95
CA ARG A 251 68.44 2.30 -37.28
C ARG A 251 69.22 1.84 -38.54
N GLU A 252 69.38 2.80 -39.48
CA GLU A 252 70.44 3.02 -40.52
C GLU A 252 70.60 1.93 -41.60
N VAL A 253 70.71 2.21 -42.91
CA VAL A 253 71.70 2.99 -43.69
C VAL A 253 71.06 3.23 -45.09
N GLY A 254 70.99 4.45 -45.63
CA GLY A 254 71.94 4.96 -46.63
C GLY A 254 71.80 4.32 -48.02
N HIS A 255 71.13 5.00 -48.95
CA HIS A 255 71.47 5.24 -50.38
C HIS A 255 70.26 5.75 -51.17
#